data_AF-A0AAV2RWM0-F1
#
_entry.id   AF-A0AAV2RWM0-F1
#
_cell.length_a   1.000
_cell.length_b   1.000
_cell.length_c   1.000
_cell.angle_alpha   90.00
_cell.angle_beta   90.00
_cell.angle_gamma   90.00
#
_symmetry.space_group_name_H-M   'P 1'
#
loop_
_entity.id
_entity.type
_entity.pdbx_description
1 polymer ?
#
loop_
_entity_poly.entity_id
_entity_poly.type
_entity_poly.pdbx_seq_one_letter_code
_entity_poly.pdbx_strand_id
1 'polypeptide(L)'
;TEHPEPPTRLKILDKSSRSVDLSWTPPYDGNSPITRYIIEYKISNLNWYQDGERIIVDGNQNIASILDLRPATIYHLRIVARNEIGESDPSVTVTVITSKEGATDYMNFTTAIPAKVATVISAASDWREDNRCGNNYLAPNGRTSSV
;
A
#
# COMPACT_ATOMS: atom_id res chain seq x y z
N THR A 1 1.22 21.09 34.36
CA THR A 1 1.02 20.25 33.17
C THR A 1 1.29 21.12 31.97
N GLU A 2 1.96 20.57 30.98
CA GLU A 2 2.34 21.26 29.75
C GLU A 2 2.06 20.37 28.53
N HIS A 3 2.31 20.87 27.33
CA HIS A 3 2.22 20.04 26.12
C HIS A 3 3.30 18.94 26.15
N PRO A 4 3.05 17.76 25.56
CA PRO A 4 4.08 16.73 25.45
C PRO A 4 5.24 17.20 24.57
N GLU A 5 6.42 16.61 24.77
CA GLU A 5 7.51 16.73 23.81
C GLU A 5 7.19 15.99 22.49
N PRO A 6 7.88 16.30 21.39
CA PRO A 6 7.69 15.56 20.13
C PRO A 6 8.12 14.10 20.25
N PRO A 7 7.33 13.13 19.72
CA PRO A 7 7.79 11.75 19.66
C PRO A 7 9.08 11.63 18.86
N THR A 8 9.93 10.69 19.25
CA THR A 8 11.24 10.49 18.62
C THR A 8 11.36 9.11 17.99
N ARG A 9 12.41 8.92 17.19
CA ARG A 9 12.75 7.63 16.56
C ARG A 9 11.58 7.00 15.78
N LEU A 10 10.83 7.81 15.05
CA LEU A 10 9.86 7.32 14.07
C LEU A 10 10.60 6.46 13.04
N LYS A 11 10.17 5.21 12.88
CA LYS A 11 10.83 4.21 12.02
C LYS A 11 9.80 3.44 11.22
N ILE A 12 10.17 3.13 9.97
CA ILE A 12 9.44 2.16 9.16
C ILE A 12 9.89 0.76 9.58
N LEU A 13 8.94 -0.08 10.00
CA LEU A 13 9.17 -1.47 10.34
C LEU A 13 9.07 -2.35 9.09
N ASP A 14 7.98 -2.19 8.35
CA ASP A 14 7.73 -2.88 7.09
C ASP A 14 6.91 -2.00 6.15
N LYS A 15 6.88 -2.35 4.86
CA LYS A 15 6.05 -1.68 3.86
C LYS A 15 5.63 -2.62 2.73
N SER A 16 4.42 -2.43 2.25
CA SER A 16 3.90 -3.05 1.04
C SER A 16 3.67 -2.02 -0.07
N SER A 17 2.94 -2.41 -1.11
CA SER A 17 2.45 -1.46 -2.11
C SER A 17 1.34 -0.55 -1.58
N ARG A 18 0.63 -0.98 -0.52
CA ARG A 18 -0.57 -0.30 -0.01
C ARG A 18 -0.55 -0.06 1.49
N SER A 19 0.51 -0.43 2.18
CA SER A 19 0.64 -0.24 3.62
C SER A 19 2.05 0.10 4.05
N VAL A 20 2.14 0.74 5.20
CA VAL A 20 3.39 1.05 5.91
C VAL A 20 3.18 0.78 7.39
N ASP A 21 4.00 -0.08 7.96
CA ASP A 21 4.04 -0.34 9.40
C ASP A 21 5.15 0.48 10.03
N LEU A 22 4.87 1.12 11.16
CA LEU A 22 5.77 2.05 11.80
C LEU A 22 5.80 1.88 13.31
N SER A 23 6.90 2.34 13.91
CA SER A 23 7.07 2.43 15.36
C SER A 23 7.72 3.76 15.75
N TRP A 24 7.53 4.16 17.01
CA TRP A 24 8.12 5.37 17.57
C TRP A 24 8.50 5.17 19.06
N THR A 25 9.24 6.14 19.60
CA THR A 25 9.53 6.24 21.03
C THR A 25 8.63 7.30 21.66
N PRO A 26 7.83 6.94 22.68
CA PRO A 26 7.05 7.89 23.46
C PRO A 26 7.92 9.03 24.02
N PRO A 27 7.46 10.28 23.92
CA PRO A 27 8.16 11.44 24.48
C PRO A 27 7.88 11.61 25.98
N TYR A 28 8.50 12.63 26.60
CA TYR A 28 8.04 13.14 27.88
C TYR A 28 6.62 13.72 27.74
N ASP A 29 5.76 13.44 28.71
CA ASP A 29 4.32 13.69 28.65
C ASP A 29 3.89 15.06 29.20
N GLY A 30 4.83 15.86 29.71
CA GLY A 30 4.53 17.17 30.29
C GLY A 30 3.78 17.10 31.63
N ASN A 31 3.96 16.00 32.38
CA ASN A 31 3.25 15.68 33.62
C ASN A 31 1.74 15.42 33.45
N SER A 32 1.29 15.08 32.23
CA SER A 32 -0.07 14.64 31.96
C SER A 32 -0.03 13.52 30.93
N PRO A 33 -0.69 12.38 31.17
CA PRO A 33 -0.52 11.20 30.33
C PRO A 33 -0.89 11.48 28.88
N ILE A 34 -0.10 10.93 27.96
CA ILE A 34 -0.42 10.96 26.53
C ILE A 34 -1.72 10.17 26.32
N THR A 35 -2.72 10.84 25.77
CA THR A 35 -4.04 10.29 25.49
C THR A 35 -4.10 9.63 24.12
N ARG A 36 -3.37 10.19 23.14
CA ARG A 36 -3.31 9.68 21.77
C ARG A 36 -2.07 10.16 21.03
N TYR A 37 -1.74 9.45 19.97
CA TYR A 37 -0.83 9.89 18.92
C TYR A 37 -1.60 10.19 17.64
N ILE A 38 -1.09 11.15 16.88
CA ILE A 38 -1.63 11.55 15.58
C ILE A 38 -0.52 11.32 14.56
N ILE A 39 -0.70 10.30 13.72
CA ILE A 39 0.21 10.02 12.61
C ILE A 39 -0.30 10.83 11.43
N GLU A 40 0.53 11.75 10.94
CA GLU A 40 0.24 12.53 9.75
C GLU A 40 1.06 11.98 8.60
N TYR A 41 0.42 11.81 7.44
CA TYR A 41 1.12 11.41 6.22
C TYR A 41 0.59 12.15 5.01
N LYS A 42 1.46 12.35 4.02
CA LYS A 42 1.11 12.98 2.75
C LYS A 42 2.00 12.47 1.63
N ILE A 43 1.54 12.59 0.39
CA ILE A 43 2.42 12.42 -0.77
C ILE A 43 3.44 13.58 -0.77
N SER A 44 4.68 13.30 -1.19
CA SER A 44 5.84 14.19 -0.97
C SER A 44 5.63 15.64 -1.40
N ASN A 45 4.94 15.88 -2.52
CA ASN A 45 4.69 17.20 -3.11
C ASN A 45 3.43 17.92 -2.60
N LEU A 46 2.67 17.33 -1.68
CA LEU A 46 1.43 17.91 -1.16
C LEU A 46 1.68 18.77 0.10
N ASN A 47 0.68 19.55 0.53
CA ASN A 47 0.77 20.34 1.76
C ASN A 47 0.29 19.54 2.99
N TRP A 48 0.98 19.66 4.12
CA TRP A 48 0.62 18.96 5.36
C TRP A 48 -0.79 19.28 5.88
N TYR A 49 -1.22 20.54 5.78
CA TYR A 49 -2.45 21.01 6.41
C TYR A 49 -3.66 20.97 5.46
N GLN A 50 -3.42 21.04 4.15
CA GLN A 50 -4.50 21.02 3.14
C GLN A 50 -4.76 19.61 2.61
N ASP A 51 -3.71 18.80 2.46
CA ASP A 51 -3.80 17.51 1.76
C ASP A 51 -3.32 16.33 2.63
N GLY A 52 -2.79 16.60 3.83
CA GLY A 52 -2.30 15.58 4.73
C GLY A 52 -3.43 14.78 5.35
N GLU A 53 -3.23 13.48 5.43
CA GLU A 53 -4.14 12.54 6.08
C GLU A 53 -3.66 12.23 7.50
N ARG A 54 -4.59 11.79 8.36
CA ARG A 54 -4.34 11.56 9.79
C ARG A 54 -4.89 10.22 10.25
N ILE A 55 -4.09 9.49 11.02
CA ILE A 55 -4.50 8.32 11.78
C ILE A 55 -4.34 8.62 13.27
N ILE A 56 -5.36 8.26 14.05
CA ILE A 56 -5.36 8.42 15.50
C ILE A 56 -5.08 7.07 16.14
N VAL A 57 -4.14 7.05 17.07
CA VAL A 57 -3.73 5.85 17.80
C VAL A 57 -3.78 6.14 19.29
N ASP A 58 -4.19 5.16 20.10
CA ASP A 58 -4.24 5.31 21.57
C ASP A 58 -2.86 5.63 22.15
N GLY A 59 -2.84 6.43 23.23
CA GLY A 59 -1.60 6.91 23.86
C GLY A 59 -0.75 5.83 24.52
N ASN A 60 -1.30 4.62 24.71
CA ASN A 60 -0.58 3.45 25.21
C ASN A 60 0.11 2.62 24.11
N GLN A 61 -0.07 2.98 22.84
CA GLN A 61 0.58 2.32 21.70
C GLN A 61 1.84 3.06 21.27
N ASN A 62 2.76 2.33 20.67
CA ASN A 62 3.96 2.87 20.03
C ASN A 62 4.25 2.25 18.66
N ILE A 63 3.26 1.56 18.10
CA ILE A 63 3.26 0.93 16.77
C ILE A 63 1.92 1.21 16.07
N ALA A 64 1.95 1.30 14.75
CA ALA A 64 0.74 1.46 13.94
C ALA A 64 0.97 1.05 12.48
N SER A 65 -0.12 0.84 11.76
CA SER A 65 -0.15 0.57 10.32
C SER A 65 -0.93 1.67 9.62
N ILE A 66 -0.36 2.21 8.55
CA ILE A 66 -1.05 3.05 7.58
C ILE A 66 -1.46 2.14 6.42
N LEU A 67 -2.72 2.18 6.03
CA LEU A 67 -3.31 1.31 5.01
C LEU A 67 -3.78 2.13 3.80
N ASP A 68 -4.27 1.44 2.78
CA ASP A 68 -4.88 2.02 1.56
C ASP A 68 -4.00 3.04 0.82
N LEU A 69 -2.68 2.90 0.95
CA LEU A 69 -1.71 3.74 0.26
C LEU A 69 -1.65 3.44 -1.24
N ARG A 70 -1.18 4.43 -2.00
CA ARG A 70 -0.94 4.27 -3.44
C ARG A 70 0.36 3.50 -3.66
N PRO A 71 0.38 2.50 -4.55
CA PRO A 71 1.62 1.83 -4.97
C PRO A 71 2.64 2.79 -5.57
N ALA A 72 3.92 2.43 -5.46
CA ALA A 72 5.05 3.16 -6.07
C ALA A 72 5.06 4.67 -5.79
N THR A 73 4.57 5.10 -4.62
CA THR A 73 4.35 6.50 -4.27
C THR A 73 5.25 6.91 -3.10
N ILE A 74 5.80 8.12 -3.17
CA ILE A 74 6.65 8.69 -2.12
C ILE A 74 5.75 9.39 -1.10
N TYR A 75 5.81 8.93 0.14
CA TYR A 75 5.12 9.51 1.27
C TYR A 75 6.10 10.17 2.25
N HIS A 76 5.65 11.25 2.86
CA HIS A 76 6.25 11.86 4.05
C HIS A 76 5.36 11.60 5.24
N LEU A 77 5.96 11.20 6.36
CA LEU A 77 5.29 10.80 7.58
C LEU A 77 5.89 11.57 8.75
N ARG A 78 5.03 12.02 9.67
CA ARG A 78 5.44 12.56 10.97
C ARG A 78 4.40 12.18 12.01
N ILE A 79 4.77 12.23 13.28
CA ILE A 79 3.88 11.87 14.38
C ILE A 79 3.84 12.98 15.44
N VAL A 80 2.68 13.18 16.04
CA VAL A 80 2.41 14.17 17.09
C VAL A 80 1.87 13.44 18.32
N ALA A 81 2.34 13.79 19.51
CA ALA A 81 1.77 13.31 20.78
C ALA A 81 0.72 14.29 21.28
N ARG A 82 -0.32 13.79 21.97
CA ARG A 82 -1.34 14.64 22.58
C ARG A 82 -1.70 14.19 23.99
N ASN A 83 -1.68 15.13 24.94
CA ASN A 83 -2.26 14.97 26.27
C ASN A 83 -3.48 15.90 26.46
N GLU A 84 -3.95 16.07 27.69
CA GLU A 84 -5.10 16.93 27.99
C GLU A 84 -4.85 18.42 27.73
N ILE A 85 -3.59 18.86 27.77
CA ILE A 85 -3.18 20.25 27.55
C ILE A 85 -3.14 20.55 26.06
N GLY A 86 -2.61 19.63 25.27
CA GLY A 86 -2.68 19.74 23.83
C GLY A 86 -1.68 18.86 23.09
N GLU A 87 -1.41 19.27 21.86
CA GLU A 87 -0.51 18.57 20.93
C GLU A 87 0.93 19.06 21.09
N SER A 88 1.87 18.14 20.90
CA SER A 88 3.31 18.43 20.76
C SER A 88 3.61 19.08 19.41
N ASP A 89 4.85 19.55 19.23
CA ASP A 89 5.37 19.70 17.87
C ASP A 89 5.49 18.32 17.18
N PRO A 90 5.46 18.26 15.85
CA PRO A 90 5.65 17.01 15.12
C PRO A 90 7.07 16.46 15.26
N SER A 91 7.20 15.13 15.14
CA SER A 91 8.48 14.46 15.01
C SER A 91 9.25 14.92 13.76
N VAL A 92 10.53 14.55 13.69
CA VAL A 92 11.28 14.55 12.43
C VAL A 92 10.51 13.77 11.37
N THR A 93 10.43 14.32 10.17
CA THR A 93 9.73 13.70 9.04
C THR A 93 10.53 12.52 8.48
N VAL A 94 9.86 11.39 8.29
CA VAL A 94 10.39 10.20 7.63
C VAL A 94 9.84 10.11 6.21
N THR A 95 10.70 9.74 5.25
CA THR A 95 10.29 9.48 3.86
C THR A 95 10.25 7.99 3.60
N VAL A 96 9.19 7.51 2.95
CA VAL A 96 9.04 6.13 2.52
C VAL A 96 8.51 6.09 1.09
N ILE A 97 8.94 5.09 0.32
CA ILE A 97 8.40 4.81 -1.00
C ILE A 97 7.70 3.45 -0.92
N THR A 98 6.39 3.43 -1.18
CA THR A 98 5.62 2.18 -1.23
C THR A 98 6.10 1.31 -2.38
N SER A 99 5.98 0.00 -2.21
CA SER A 99 6.40 -0.95 -3.23
C SER A 99 5.53 -0.83 -4.49
N LYS A 100 6.04 -1.30 -5.63
CA LYS A 100 5.20 -1.49 -6.81
C LYS A 100 4.19 -2.61 -6.53
N GLU A 101 3.00 -2.50 -7.09
CA GLU A 101 2.04 -3.60 -7.06
C GLU A 101 2.59 -4.73 -7.95
N GLY A 102 2.79 -5.90 -7.36
CA GLY A 102 3.22 -7.10 -8.08
C GLY A 102 2.02 -7.86 -8.63
N ALA A 103 2.22 -8.66 -9.68
CA ALA A 103 1.21 -9.57 -10.23
C ALA A 103 0.84 -10.75 -9.31
N THR A 104 1.12 -10.66 -8.00
CA THR A 104 1.08 -11.79 -7.06
C THR A 104 -0.16 -11.84 -6.17
N ASP A 105 -1.09 -10.89 -6.27
CA ASP A 105 -2.42 -11.04 -5.65
C ASP A 105 -3.39 -11.85 -6.53
N TYR A 106 -3.17 -11.83 -7.84
CA TYR A 106 -3.96 -12.61 -8.82
C TYR A 106 -3.68 -14.13 -8.79
N MET A 107 -2.66 -14.59 -8.07
CA MET A 107 -2.33 -16.02 -7.94
C MET A 107 -2.75 -16.62 -6.59
N ASN A 108 -3.24 -15.80 -5.66
CA ASN A 108 -3.76 -16.31 -4.38
C ASN A 108 -5.19 -16.86 -4.48
N PHE A 109 -5.85 -16.71 -5.63
CA PHE A 109 -7.13 -17.36 -5.93
C PHE A 109 -6.98 -18.75 -6.60
N THR A 110 -5.78 -19.19 -6.98
CA THR A 110 -5.56 -20.48 -7.68
C THR A 110 -4.85 -21.55 -6.86
N THR A 111 -4.34 -21.25 -5.66
CA THR A 111 -3.59 -22.23 -4.83
C THR A 111 -4.46 -23.03 -3.86
N ALA A 112 -5.80 -22.98 -3.99
CA ALA A 112 -6.73 -23.77 -3.18
C ALA A 112 -7.60 -24.72 -4.01
N ILE A 113 -7.12 -25.21 -5.15
CA ILE A 113 -7.64 -26.46 -5.72
C ILE A 113 -6.83 -27.60 -5.09
N PRO A 114 -7.37 -28.37 -4.12
CA PRO A 114 -6.75 -29.63 -3.74
C PRO A 114 -6.61 -30.48 -5.00
N ALA A 115 -5.43 -31.04 -5.23
CA ALA A 115 -5.03 -31.77 -6.43
C ALA A 115 -6.02 -32.90 -6.79
N LYS A 116 -7.12 -32.56 -7.49
CA LYS A 116 -8.00 -33.53 -8.16
C LYS A 116 -8.84 -32.97 -9.31
N VAL A 117 -8.67 -31.71 -9.69
CA VAL A 117 -9.35 -31.15 -10.87
C VAL A 117 -8.34 -30.36 -11.71
N ALA A 118 -7.35 -31.06 -12.27
CA ALA A 118 -6.59 -30.55 -13.40
C ALA A 118 -7.08 -31.28 -14.64
N THR A 119 -8.11 -30.77 -15.29
CA THR A 119 -8.39 -31.12 -16.68
C THR A 119 -8.87 -29.88 -17.40
N VAL A 120 -8.21 -29.65 -18.55
CA VAL A 120 -8.44 -28.63 -19.58
C VAL A 120 -7.82 -27.25 -19.32
N ILE A 121 -6.54 -27.11 -19.68
CA ILE A 121 -6.17 -26.14 -20.72
C ILE A 121 -5.25 -26.88 -21.68
N SER A 122 -5.74 -27.09 -22.90
CA SER A 122 -5.05 -27.78 -23.99
C SER A 122 -3.89 -26.95 -24.55
N ALA A 123 -2.73 -27.62 -24.64
CA ALA A 123 -1.71 -27.51 -25.66
C ALA A 123 -1.31 -26.11 -26.19
N ALA A 124 -0.16 -25.62 -25.71
CA ALA A 124 0.80 -24.95 -26.58
C ALA A 124 2.05 -25.84 -26.67
N SER A 125 1.95 -26.89 -27.49
CA SER A 125 3.08 -27.76 -27.82
C SER A 125 3.91 -27.11 -28.92
N ASP A 126 5.21 -26.99 -28.63
CA ASP A 126 6.35 -26.89 -29.55
C ASP A 126 6.30 -25.88 -30.70
N TRP A 127 7.05 -24.79 -30.53
CA TRP A 127 7.59 -24.02 -31.65
C TRP A 127 8.81 -24.73 -32.22
N ARG A 128 8.64 -25.49 -33.30
CA ARG A 128 9.70 -25.72 -34.29
C ARG A 128 9.15 -25.81 -35.72
N GLU A 129 9.88 -25.08 -36.58
CA GLU A 129 10.00 -25.14 -38.03
C GLU A 129 8.94 -24.47 -38.93
N ASP A 130 9.48 -23.50 -39.68
CA ASP A 130 9.20 -23.11 -41.06
C ASP A 130 8.01 -22.20 -41.40
N ASN A 131 8.36 -20.91 -41.46
CA ASN A 131 7.76 -19.90 -42.34
C ASN A 131 7.61 -20.43 -43.78
N ARG A 132 6.40 -20.86 -44.14
CA ARG A 132 5.87 -20.65 -45.50
C ARG A 132 4.39 -20.29 -45.41
N CYS A 133 4.10 -19.02 -45.68
CA CYS A 133 2.76 -18.50 -45.88
C CYS A 133 2.03 -19.32 -46.96
N GLY A 134 0.83 -19.80 -46.64
CA GLY A 134 0.00 -20.52 -47.60
C GLY A 134 -1.38 -20.86 -47.05
N ASN A 135 -2.33 -19.97 -47.36
CA ASN A 135 -3.75 -20.23 -47.65
C ASN A 135 -4.68 -20.84 -46.58
N ASN A 136 -5.76 -20.08 -46.35
CA ASN A 136 -7.18 -20.47 -46.36
C ASN A 136 -7.62 -21.69 -45.54
N TYR A 137 -8.66 -21.52 -44.71
CA TYR A 137 -10.05 -21.88 -45.06
C TYR A 137 -11.02 -21.52 -43.91
N LEU A 138 -11.97 -20.65 -44.28
CA LEU A 138 -13.40 -20.56 -43.92
C LEU A 138 -13.93 -21.15 -42.59
N ALA A 139 -14.72 -20.33 -41.89
CA ALA A 139 -16.04 -20.74 -41.38
C ALA A 139 -16.91 -19.47 -41.14
N PRO A 140 -18.23 -19.57 -40.91
CA PRO A 140 -19.22 -19.36 -41.95
C PRO A 140 -20.24 -18.26 -41.59
N ASN A 141 -21.17 -18.00 -42.50
CA ASN A 141 -22.48 -17.35 -42.28
C ASN A 141 -22.62 -15.87 -42.71
N GLY A 142 -23.02 -15.68 -43.98
CA GLY A 142 -24.25 -14.93 -44.28
C GLY A 142 -24.13 -13.50 -44.81
N ARG A 143 -24.23 -13.34 -46.13
CA ARG A 143 -25.33 -12.63 -46.83
C ARG A 143 -25.03 -12.50 -48.33
N THR A 144 -26.06 -12.76 -49.13
CA THR A 144 -26.10 -12.64 -50.59
C THR A 144 -26.35 -11.19 -51.00
N SER A 145 -25.71 -10.74 -52.08
CA SER A 145 -26.30 -9.76 -52.99
C SER A 145 -25.71 -9.91 -54.39
N SER A 146 -26.61 -10.01 -55.36
CA SER A 146 -26.43 -10.03 -56.81
C SER A 146 -25.79 -8.73 -57.32
N VAL A 147 -25.00 -8.77 -58.41
CA VAL A 147 -25.42 -8.74 -59.83
C VAL A 147 -24.34 -9.46 -60.65
#